data_AF-A0A913Y5Y9-F1
#
_entry.id   AF-A0A913Y5Y9-F1
#
_cell.length_a   1.000
_cell.length_b   1.000
_cell.length_c   1.000
_cell.angle_alpha   90.00
_cell.angle_beta   90.00
_cell.angle_gamma   90.00
#
_symmetry.space_group_name_H-M   'P 1'
#
loop_
_entity.id
_entity.type
_entity.pdbx_description
1 polymer ?
#
loop_
_entity_poly.entity_id
_entity_poly.type
_entity_poly.pdbx_seq_one_letter_code
_entity_poly.pdbx_strand_id
1 'polypeptide(L)'
;MTARHYVAMFNRSLSITSGGGNVGEIQFLPVVLLQLVNSSGHVTNVLNAEPYMSGEFTKLTNNVAWKNTRRRTDLVLAYSHFTYQASDRKLIVVDIQGWAPRDNKGCTFLTDPQIHSPVYKCFGTGNWKKKGFDNFWKMHVECNDICKMLNLVRPPNK
;
A
#
# COMPACT_ATOMS: atom_id res chain seq x y z
N MET A 1 5.11 3.19 -8.90
CA MET A 1 6.56 3.23 -8.58
C MET A 1 6.81 3.45 -7.08
N THR A 2 6.36 4.55 -6.47
CA THR A 2 6.61 4.86 -5.04
C THR A 2 6.13 3.78 -4.06
N ALA A 3 4.91 3.24 -4.22
CA ALA A 3 4.43 2.17 -3.35
C ALA A 3 5.30 0.90 -3.43
N ARG A 4 5.76 0.52 -4.62
CA ARG A 4 6.69 -0.62 -4.81
C ARG A 4 8.02 -0.41 -4.08
N HIS A 5 8.54 0.82 -4.08
CA HIS A 5 9.77 1.16 -3.35
C HIS A 5 9.61 0.91 -1.83
N TYR A 6 8.51 1.39 -1.24
CA TYR A 6 8.26 1.16 0.19
C TYR A 6 7.96 -0.30 0.50
N VAL A 7 7.34 -1.06 -0.42
CA VAL A 7 7.17 -2.52 -0.25
C VAL A 7 8.50 -3.23 -0.15
N ALA A 8 9.48 -2.91 -1.01
CA ALA A 8 10.80 -3.52 -0.94
C ALA A 8 11.48 -3.23 0.42
N MET A 9 11.38 -2.00 0.92
CA MET A 9 11.89 -1.64 2.24
C MET A 9 11.16 -2.37 3.38
N PHE A 10 9.84 -2.51 3.27
CA PHE A 10 8.99 -3.17 4.26
C PHE A 10 9.29 -4.67 4.34
N ASN A 11 9.29 -5.38 3.19
CA ASN A 11 9.61 -6.81 3.13
C ASN A 11 11.03 -7.08 3.66
N ARG A 12 12.00 -6.22 3.34
CA ARG A 12 13.36 -6.32 3.90
C ARG A 12 13.36 -6.19 5.41
N SER A 13 12.66 -5.19 5.95
CA SER A 13 12.56 -4.96 7.40
C SER A 13 11.88 -6.15 8.10
N LEU A 14 10.80 -6.67 7.52
CA LEU A 14 10.11 -7.86 8.04
C LEU A 14 11.04 -9.07 8.08
N SER A 15 11.75 -9.36 6.99
CA SER A 15 12.65 -10.51 6.90
C SER A 15 13.78 -10.46 7.92
N ILE A 16 14.33 -9.27 8.19
CA ILE A 16 15.40 -9.09 9.19
C ILE A 16 14.82 -9.31 10.58
N THR A 17 13.72 -8.64 10.91
CA THR A 17 13.20 -8.66 12.28
C THR A 17 12.51 -9.97 12.66
N SER A 18 11.95 -10.71 11.68
CA SER A 18 11.35 -12.01 11.93
C SER A 18 12.37 -13.15 12.06
N GLY A 19 13.66 -12.89 11.86
CA GLY A 19 14.70 -13.93 11.86
C GLY A 19 14.45 -15.02 10.80
N GLY A 20 13.80 -14.67 9.68
CA GLY A 20 13.36 -15.63 8.65
C GLY A 20 11.99 -16.29 8.91
N GLY A 21 11.30 -15.92 10.00
CA GLY A 21 9.91 -16.32 10.23
C GLY A 21 8.96 -15.79 9.16
N ASN A 22 7.96 -16.60 8.77
CA ASN A 22 6.99 -16.25 7.73
C ASN A 22 5.88 -15.35 8.27
N VAL A 23 6.10 -14.04 8.24
CA VAL A 23 5.09 -13.02 8.61
C VAL A 23 4.20 -12.63 7.41
N GLY A 24 4.49 -13.18 6.24
CA GLY A 24 3.87 -12.84 4.95
C GLY A 24 4.65 -11.78 4.19
N GLU A 25 4.51 -11.81 2.86
CA GLU A 25 5.10 -10.84 1.95
C GLU A 25 3.97 -10.09 1.21
N ILE A 26 4.22 -8.84 0.84
CA ILE A 26 3.34 -8.09 -0.06
C ILE A 26 4.12 -7.66 -1.31
N GLN A 27 3.45 -7.57 -2.45
CA GLN A 27 4.04 -7.06 -3.70
C GLN A 27 3.01 -6.26 -4.48
N PHE A 28 3.34 -5.05 -4.91
CA PHE A 28 2.52 -4.33 -5.90
C PHE A 28 2.85 -4.79 -7.31
N LEU A 29 1.80 -5.00 -8.11
CA LEU A 29 1.94 -5.29 -9.54
C LEU A 29 2.76 -4.20 -10.25
N PRO A 30 3.57 -4.58 -11.25
CA PRO A 30 4.16 -3.60 -12.15
C PRO A 30 3.06 -2.94 -12.99
N VAL A 31 3.21 -1.63 -13.22
CA VAL A 31 2.31 -0.85 -14.08
C VAL A 31 3.17 -0.22 -15.17
N VAL A 32 2.66 -0.25 -16.40
CA VAL A 32 3.23 0.42 -17.57
C VAL A 32 2.23 1.39 -18.18
N LEU A 33 2.74 2.42 -18.84
CA LEU A 33 1.93 3.31 -19.67
C LEU A 33 1.96 2.79 -21.12
N LEU A 34 0.80 2.51 -21.68
CA LEU A 34 0.62 2.18 -23.08
C LEU A 34 0.14 3.42 -23.83
N GLN A 35 0.86 3.80 -24.88
CA GLN A 35 0.42 4.82 -25.82
C GLN A 35 -0.22 4.13 -27.03
N LEU A 36 -1.51 4.39 -27.26
CA LEU A 36 -2.20 3.92 -28.45
C LEU A 36 -1.92 4.89 -29.58
N VAL A 37 -1.44 4.37 -30.70
CA VAL A 37 -1.02 5.16 -31.86
C VAL A 37 -1.88 4.77 -33.05
N ASN A 38 -2.39 5.76 -33.79
CA ASN A 38 -3.14 5.51 -35.01
C ASN A 38 -2.22 5.21 -36.21
N SER A 39 -2.81 4.95 -37.38
CA SER A 39 -2.05 4.69 -38.62
C SER A 39 -1.17 5.86 -39.06
N SER A 40 -1.42 7.09 -38.61
CA SER A 40 -0.61 8.27 -38.93
C SER A 40 0.50 8.55 -37.91
N GLY A 41 0.73 7.66 -36.93
CA GLY A 41 1.76 7.85 -35.91
C GLY A 41 1.36 8.80 -34.76
N HIS A 42 0.11 9.27 -34.71
CA HIS A 42 -0.37 10.14 -33.63
C HIS A 42 -0.88 9.34 -32.43
N VAL A 43 -0.48 9.76 -31.23
CA VAL A 43 -1.01 9.20 -29.98
C VAL A 43 -2.48 9.60 -29.85
N THR A 44 -3.37 8.62 -29.84
CA THR A 44 -4.81 8.83 -29.68
C THR A 44 -5.27 8.61 -28.25
N ASN A 45 -4.56 7.78 -27.48
CA ASN A 45 -4.90 7.50 -26.10
C ASN A 45 -3.68 7.06 -25.29
N VAL A 46 -3.77 7.19 -23.97
CA VAL A 46 -2.78 6.69 -23.01
C VAL A 46 -3.50 5.87 -21.96
N LEU A 47 -3.08 4.62 -21.78
CA LEU A 47 -3.67 3.68 -20.84
C LEU A 47 -2.62 3.25 -19.81
N ASN A 48 -3.06 2.97 -18.59
CA ASN A 48 -2.27 2.18 -17.65
C ASN A 48 -2.57 0.70 -17.90
N ALA A 49 -1.53 -0.14 -17.90
CA ALA A 49 -1.67 -1.58 -17.99
C ALA A 49 -0.86 -2.28 -16.89
N GLU A 50 -1.40 -3.38 -16.39
CA GLU A 50 -0.80 -4.22 -15.35
C GLU A 50 -1.06 -5.70 -15.66
N PRO A 51 -0.25 -6.63 -15.10
CA PRO A 51 -0.50 -8.05 -15.23
C PRO A 51 -1.88 -8.43 -14.72
N TYR A 52 -2.52 -9.36 -15.42
CA TYR A 52 -3.78 -9.93 -14.95
C TYR A 52 -3.61 -10.63 -13.59
N MET A 53 -4.46 -10.28 -12.64
CA MET A 53 -4.50 -10.89 -11.31
C MET A 53 -5.64 -11.91 -11.26
N SER A 54 -5.28 -13.20 -11.22
CA SER A 54 -6.25 -14.28 -11.05
C SER A 54 -6.63 -14.46 -9.58
N GLY A 55 -7.90 -14.73 -9.30
CA GLY A 55 -8.42 -15.03 -7.97
C GLY A 55 -9.40 -13.99 -7.43
N GLU A 56 -9.75 -14.13 -6.16
CA GLU A 56 -10.74 -13.25 -5.50
C GLU A 56 -10.13 -11.89 -5.15
N PHE A 57 -10.49 -10.88 -5.93
CA PHE A 57 -10.12 -9.50 -5.64
C PHE A 57 -10.71 -9.05 -4.30
N THR A 58 -9.84 -8.55 -3.43
CA THR A 58 -10.17 -8.15 -2.06
C THR A 58 -9.64 -6.73 -1.82
N LYS A 59 -10.54 -5.84 -1.40
CA LYS A 59 -10.17 -4.58 -0.78
C LYS A 59 -9.84 -4.82 0.69
N LEU A 60 -8.62 -4.48 1.11
CA LEU A 60 -8.14 -4.69 2.48
C LEU A 60 -8.29 -3.43 3.32
N THR A 61 -8.00 -2.27 2.74
CA THR A 61 -8.26 -0.95 3.33
C THR A 61 -8.82 0.00 2.27
N ASN A 62 -9.43 1.10 2.69
CA ASN A 62 -9.76 2.23 1.80
C ASN A 62 -9.01 3.50 2.22
N ASN A 63 -9.24 4.60 1.49
CA ASN A 63 -8.65 5.92 1.77
C ASN A 63 -9.46 6.77 2.80
N VAL A 64 -10.48 6.20 3.44
CA VAL A 64 -11.36 6.93 4.38
C VAL A 64 -11.20 6.44 5.83
N ALA A 65 -11.71 5.25 6.16
CA ALA A 65 -11.69 4.69 7.52
C ALA A 65 -12.18 3.24 7.57
N TRP A 66 -12.19 2.54 6.44
CA TRP A 66 -12.68 1.18 6.36
C TRP A 66 -11.52 0.22 6.20
N LYS A 67 -11.57 -0.88 6.96
CA LYS A 67 -10.66 -2.02 6.87
C LYS A 67 -11.47 -3.30 6.80
N ASN A 68 -10.96 -4.27 6.06
CA ASN A 68 -11.48 -5.62 6.05
C ASN A 68 -11.13 -6.33 7.36
N THR A 69 -12.03 -7.12 7.94
CA THR A 69 -11.78 -7.85 9.21
C THR A 69 -11.37 -9.31 9.01
N ARG A 70 -11.38 -9.83 7.77
CA ARG A 70 -11.31 -11.27 7.51
C ARG A 70 -9.98 -11.77 6.91
N ARG A 71 -9.04 -10.89 6.55
CA ARG A 71 -7.78 -11.25 5.84
C ARG A 71 -6.60 -10.42 6.35
N ARG A 72 -5.41 -10.54 5.71
CA ARG A 72 -4.09 -9.87 5.90
C ARG A 72 -4.08 -8.34 6.16
N THR A 73 -5.17 -7.75 6.60
CA THR A 73 -5.36 -6.36 7.00
C THR A 73 -4.26 -5.89 7.95
N ASP A 74 -3.83 -6.68 8.93
CA ASP A 74 -2.77 -6.27 9.84
C ASP A 74 -1.43 -6.05 9.14
N LEU A 75 -1.09 -6.92 8.17
CA LEU A 75 0.12 -6.80 7.37
C LEU A 75 0.09 -5.50 6.54
N VAL A 76 -1.05 -5.17 5.92
CA VAL A 76 -1.16 -3.97 5.10
C VAL A 76 -1.32 -2.68 5.92
N LEU A 77 -1.94 -2.74 7.10
CA LEU A 77 -1.97 -1.61 8.05
C LEU A 77 -0.56 -1.30 8.58
N ALA A 78 0.21 -2.34 8.90
CA ALA A 78 1.61 -2.20 9.29
C ALA A 78 2.46 -1.65 8.15
N TYR A 79 2.21 -2.07 6.91
CA TYR A 79 2.84 -1.49 5.73
C TYR A 79 2.51 0.00 5.58
N SER A 80 1.25 0.40 5.69
CA SER A 80 0.84 1.81 5.65
C SER A 80 1.56 2.61 6.75
N HIS A 81 1.56 2.15 8.00
CA HIS A 81 2.28 2.79 9.10
C HIS A 81 3.79 2.86 8.82
N PHE A 82 4.39 1.78 8.31
CA PHE A 82 5.80 1.75 7.92
C PHE A 82 6.11 2.83 6.89
N THR A 83 5.27 3.02 5.87
CA THR A 83 5.49 4.08 4.86
C THR A 83 5.49 5.49 5.48
N TYR A 84 4.64 5.71 6.49
CA TYR A 84 4.62 6.97 7.24
C TYR A 84 5.93 7.21 7.99
N GLN A 85 6.45 6.19 8.70
CA GLN A 85 7.70 6.33 9.45
C GLN A 85 8.92 6.41 8.51
N ALA A 86 9.02 5.51 7.54
CA ALA A 86 10.14 5.41 6.60
C ALA A 86 10.26 6.64 5.69
N SER A 87 9.14 7.34 5.43
CA SER A 87 9.13 8.58 4.66
C SER A 87 9.43 9.83 5.50
N ASP A 88 9.78 9.68 6.77
CA ASP A 88 9.92 10.78 7.72
C ASP A 88 8.64 11.62 7.79
N ARG A 89 7.49 10.92 7.89
CA ARG A 89 6.13 11.48 8.03
C ARG A 89 5.65 12.29 6.82
N LYS A 90 6.31 12.16 5.67
CA LYS A 90 6.01 12.93 4.45
C LYS A 90 4.88 12.33 3.62
N LEU A 91 4.65 11.02 3.70
CA LEU A 91 3.57 10.36 2.97
C LEU A 91 3.02 9.14 3.72
N ILE A 92 1.86 8.66 3.29
CA ILE A 92 1.34 7.35 3.67
C ILE A 92 0.70 6.67 2.47
N VAL A 93 0.98 5.38 2.30
CA VAL A 93 0.36 4.54 1.26
C VAL A 93 -0.87 3.86 1.85
N VAL A 94 -2.03 4.03 1.23
CA VAL A 94 -3.34 3.51 1.66
C VAL A 94 -4.11 2.97 0.46
N ASP A 95 -5.41 2.70 0.66
CA ASP A 95 -6.29 2.10 -0.35
C ASP A 95 -5.72 0.78 -0.89
N ILE A 96 -5.39 -0.11 0.05
CA ILE A 96 -4.66 -1.34 -0.26
C ILE A 96 -5.65 -2.41 -0.68
N GLN A 97 -5.48 -2.91 -1.91
CA GLN A 97 -6.38 -3.84 -2.58
C GLN A 97 -5.62 -4.75 -3.53
N GLY A 98 -6.20 -5.90 -3.85
CA GLY A 98 -5.60 -6.90 -4.75
C GLY A 98 -6.03 -8.31 -4.36
N TRP A 99 -5.09 -9.25 -4.31
CA TRP A 99 -5.33 -10.64 -3.98
C TRP A 99 -4.48 -11.07 -2.80
N ALA A 100 -5.11 -11.78 -1.86
CA ALA A 100 -4.45 -12.32 -0.67
C ALA A 100 -4.69 -13.83 -0.58
N PRO A 101 -3.65 -14.62 -0.23
CA PRO A 101 -3.80 -16.06 0.03
C PRO A 101 -4.81 -16.32 1.16
N ARG A 102 -5.67 -17.33 0.98
CA ARG A 102 -6.73 -17.69 1.96
C ARG A 102 -6.17 -18.27 3.25
N ASP A 103 -5.07 -19.00 3.16
CA ASP A 103 -4.38 -19.62 4.29
C ASP A 103 -3.44 -18.65 5.03
N ASN A 104 -3.41 -17.38 4.59
CA ASN A 104 -2.45 -16.38 5.06
C ASN A 104 -1.00 -16.89 5.00
N LYS A 105 -0.63 -17.66 3.96
CA LYS A 105 0.75 -18.05 3.66
C LYS A 105 1.14 -17.60 2.25
N GLY A 106 2.39 -17.19 2.09
CA GLY A 106 2.90 -16.69 0.81
C GLY A 106 2.62 -15.20 0.57
N CYS A 107 2.78 -14.79 -0.69
CA CYS A 107 2.76 -13.39 -1.11
C CYS A 107 1.33 -12.88 -1.36
N THR A 108 1.05 -11.66 -0.89
CA THR A 108 -0.16 -10.90 -1.20
C THR A 108 0.16 -9.96 -2.37
N PHE A 109 -0.56 -10.10 -3.48
CA PHE A 109 -0.37 -9.24 -4.64
C PHE A 109 -1.34 -8.06 -4.58
N LEU A 110 -0.82 -6.86 -4.74
CA LEU A 110 -1.53 -5.61 -4.53
C LEU A 110 -1.54 -4.79 -5.83
N THR A 111 -2.54 -3.96 -6.00
CA THR A 111 -2.64 -3.04 -7.13
C THR A 111 -3.28 -1.71 -6.73
N ASP A 112 -3.16 -0.72 -7.61
CA ASP A 112 -3.81 0.59 -7.56
C ASP A 112 -3.89 1.22 -6.15
N PRO A 113 -2.73 1.53 -5.52
CA PRO A 113 -2.72 2.18 -4.22
C PRO A 113 -2.97 3.69 -4.33
N GLN A 114 -3.48 4.27 -3.24
CA GLN A 114 -3.49 5.72 -3.07
C GLN A 114 -2.35 6.17 -2.15
N ILE A 115 -1.76 7.32 -2.45
CA ILE A 115 -0.78 7.98 -1.57
C ILE A 115 -1.35 9.31 -1.08
N HIS A 116 -1.32 9.52 0.23
CA HIS A 116 -1.54 10.84 0.80
C HIS A 116 -0.20 11.49 1.14
N SER A 117 -0.05 12.77 0.85
CA SER A 117 1.11 13.56 1.25
C SER A 117 0.73 15.05 1.31
N PRO A 118 1.00 15.74 2.44
CA PRO A 118 0.88 17.19 2.51
C PRO A 118 2.04 17.92 1.81
N VAL A 119 3.16 17.23 1.54
CA VAL A 119 4.38 17.80 0.95
C VAL A 119 4.39 17.63 -0.57
N TYR A 120 4.09 16.43 -1.07
CA TYR A 120 4.15 16.11 -2.49
C TYR A 120 2.78 16.25 -3.17
N LYS A 121 2.76 16.85 -4.37
CA LYS A 121 1.53 17.13 -5.12
C LYS A 121 1.28 16.19 -6.30
N CYS A 122 2.17 15.22 -6.55
CA CYS A 122 2.16 14.35 -7.73
C CYS A 122 1.37 13.03 -7.59
N PHE A 123 0.51 12.90 -6.56
CA PHE A 123 -0.20 11.66 -6.25
C PHE A 123 -1.68 11.66 -6.65
N GLY A 124 -2.01 12.44 -7.69
CA GLY A 124 -3.36 12.51 -8.25
C GLY A 124 -4.39 13.20 -7.36
N THR A 125 -5.64 13.21 -7.82
CA THR A 125 -6.78 13.86 -7.16
C THR A 125 -7.19 13.17 -5.85
N GLY A 126 -6.85 11.89 -5.68
CA GLY A 126 -7.07 11.16 -4.44
C GLY A 126 -6.08 11.49 -3.31
N ASN A 127 -5.12 12.40 -3.51
CA ASN A 127 -4.27 12.88 -2.44
C ASN A 127 -5.02 13.88 -1.52
N TRP A 128 -5.59 13.36 -0.43
CA TRP A 128 -6.28 14.16 0.59
C TRP A 128 -5.36 14.76 1.66
N LYS A 129 -4.04 14.73 1.45
CA LYS A 129 -3.04 15.40 2.32
C LYS A 129 -3.23 14.98 3.79
N LYS A 130 -3.28 15.96 4.71
CA LYS A 130 -3.44 15.73 6.16
C LYS A 130 -4.75 15.02 6.51
N LYS A 131 -5.86 15.33 5.83
CA LYS A 131 -7.13 14.62 6.04
C LYS A 131 -7.00 13.12 5.78
N GLY A 132 -6.21 12.76 4.76
CA GLY A 132 -5.87 11.38 4.46
C GLY A 132 -5.07 10.69 5.57
N PHE A 133 -4.16 11.42 6.23
CA PHE A 133 -3.45 10.90 7.41
C PHE A 133 -4.41 10.67 8.57
N ASP A 134 -5.25 11.65 8.88
CA ASP A 134 -6.21 11.56 9.99
C ASP A 134 -7.17 10.37 9.79
N ASN A 135 -7.61 10.16 8.56
CA ASN A 135 -8.40 9.03 8.12
C ASN A 135 -7.72 7.68 8.38
N PHE A 136 -6.44 7.55 8.03
CA PHE A 136 -5.68 6.34 8.33
C PHE A 136 -5.60 6.06 9.84
N TRP A 137 -5.30 7.08 10.66
CA TRP A 137 -5.15 6.89 12.11
C TRP A 137 -6.46 6.54 12.83
N LYS A 138 -7.63 6.88 12.24
CA LYS A 138 -8.94 6.38 12.70
C LYS A 138 -9.13 4.90 12.43
N MET A 139 -8.52 4.38 11.36
CA MET A 139 -8.57 2.96 10.98
C MET A 139 -7.53 2.12 11.73
N HIS A 140 -6.36 2.71 11.98
CA HIS A 140 -5.23 2.14 12.71
C HIS A 140 -5.13 2.77 14.11
N VAL A 141 -6.16 2.49 14.93
CA VAL A 141 -6.29 3.03 16.29
C VAL A 141 -5.12 2.58 17.17
N GLU A 142 -4.72 1.32 17.06
CA GLU A 142 -3.62 0.71 17.81
C GLU A 142 -2.65 -0.03 16.87
N CYS A 143 -1.37 -0.04 17.25
CA CYS A 143 -0.35 -0.81 16.55
C CYS A 143 -0.57 -2.31 16.78
N ASN A 144 -0.62 -3.07 15.68
CA ASN A 144 -0.67 -4.53 15.73
C ASN A 144 0.73 -5.13 15.96
N ASP A 145 0.81 -6.46 16.05
CA ASP A 145 2.06 -7.16 16.39
C ASP A 145 3.15 -6.98 15.33
N ILE A 146 2.78 -6.76 14.06
CA ILE A 146 3.72 -6.47 12.98
C ILE A 146 4.31 -5.07 13.16
N CYS A 147 3.49 -4.08 13.52
CA CYS A 147 3.97 -2.73 13.85
C CYS A 147 4.94 -2.76 15.04
N LYS A 148 4.59 -3.51 16.09
CA LYS A 148 5.43 -3.66 17.30
C LYS A 148 6.76 -4.35 16.97
N MET A 149 6.70 -5.45 16.21
CA MET A 149 7.89 -6.15 15.74
C MET A 149 8.81 -5.19 14.97
N LEU A 150 8.26 -4.40 14.06
CA LEU A 150 9.02 -3.41 13.28
C LEU A 150 9.43 -2.15 14.07
N ASN A 151 9.16 -2.07 15.38
CA ASN A 151 9.40 -0.90 16.23
C ASN A 151 8.83 0.40 15.63
N LEU A 152 7.61 0.33 15.08
CA LEU A 152 6.94 1.50 14.52
C LEU A 152 6.32 2.35 15.63
N VAL A 153 6.56 3.65 15.56
CA VAL A 153 6.03 4.62 16.53
C VAL A 153 4.80 5.29 15.96
N ARG A 154 3.67 5.14 16.66
CA ARG A 154 2.43 5.85 16.32
C ARG A 154 2.55 7.33 16.74
N PRO A 155 2.13 8.30 15.93
CA PRO A 155 2.07 9.68 16.37
C PRO A 155 1.09 9.83 17.53
N PRO A 156 1.34 10.75 18.49
CA PRO A 156 0.41 11.03 19.57
C PRO A 156 -0.93 11.48 19.02
N ASN A 157 -2.02 11.05 19.65
CA ASN A 157 -3.36 11.55 19.36
C ASN A 157 -3.36 13.06 19.63
N LYS A 158 -3.65 13.85 18.60
CA LYS A 158 -3.98 15.26 18.75
C LYS A 158 -5.48 15.41 18.98
#